data_AF-A0A1I5J943-F1
#
_entry.id   AF-A0A1I5J943-F1
#
_cell.length_a   1.000
_cell.length_b   1.000
_cell.length_c   1.000
_cell.angle_alpha   90.00
_cell.angle_beta   90.00
_cell.angle_gamma   90.00
#
_symmetry.space_group_name_H-M   'P 1'
#
loop_
_entity.id
_entity.type
_entity.pdbx_description
1 polymer ?
#
loop_
_entity_poly.entity_id
_entity_poly.type
_entity_poly.pdbx_seq_one_letter_code
_entity_poly.pdbx_strand_id
1 'polypeptide(L)'
;MKKYLREIEVAGCLLVIIGVILNLFLGTGYAVGPCAIGLLLWLICFIYRAFHWKEYERENKQGIVIIIIAIFILILQMMMRQ
;
A
#
# COMPACT_ATOMS: atom_id res chain seq x y z
N MET A 1 -3.13 8.38 18.04
CA MET A 1 -2.39 7.51 17.09
C MET A 1 -3.17 7.21 15.82
N LYS A 2 -4.42 6.72 15.88
CA LYS A 2 -5.23 6.39 14.67
C LYS A 2 -5.30 7.50 13.61
N LYS A 3 -5.46 8.76 14.04
CA LYS A 3 -5.50 9.93 13.14
C LYS A 3 -4.16 10.15 12.41
N TYR A 4 -3.04 10.13 13.14
CA TYR A 4 -1.71 10.26 12.55
C TYR A 4 -1.35 9.11 11.61
N LEU A 5 -1.77 7.88 11.93
CA LEU A 5 -1.53 6.74 11.05
C LEU A 5 -2.22 6.91 9.70
N ARG A 6 -3.47 7.40 9.72
CA ARG A 6 -4.23 7.72 8.50
C ARG A 6 -3.59 8.87 7.72
N GLU A 7 -3.09 9.89 8.40
CA GLU A 7 -2.38 11.01 7.77
C GLU A 7 -1.08 10.55 7.10
N ILE A 8 -0.30 9.66 7.74
CA ILE A 8 0.92 9.08 7.15
C ILE A 8 0.58 8.20 5.94
N GLU A 9 -0.50 7.42 6.01
CA GLU A 9 -0.95 6.57 4.91
C GLU A 9 -1.41 7.41 3.70
N VAL A 10 -2.12 8.52 3.94
CA VAL A 10 -2.50 9.49 2.90
C VAL A 10 -1.28 10.21 2.33
N ALA A 11 -0.33 10.64 3.17
CA ALA A 11 0.91 11.26 2.72
C ALA A 11 1.77 10.31 1.88
N GLY A 12 1.86 9.03 2.29
CA GLY A 12 2.52 7.98 1.53
C GLY A 12 1.86 7.76 0.16
N CYS A 13 0.53 7.72 0.11
CA CYS A 13 -0.23 7.62 -1.14
C CYS A 13 0.03 8.82 -2.07
N LEU A 14 0.03 10.04 -1.53
CA LEU A 14 0.35 11.25 -2.30
C LEU A 14 1.76 11.21 -2.88
N LEU A 15 2.75 10.76 -2.11
CA LEU A 15 4.13 10.60 -2.58
C LEU A 15 4.25 9.56 -3.71
N VAL A 16 3.51 8.45 -3.61
CA VAL A 16 3.43 7.46 -4.71
C VAL A 16 2.79 8.08 -5.95
N ILE A 17 1.69 8.82 -5.82
CA ILE A 17 1.04 9.50 -6.95
C ILE A 17 1.99 10.50 -7.61
N ILE A 18 2.67 11.32 -6.81
CA ILE A 18 3.68 12.28 -7.30
C ILE A 18 4.81 11.54 -8.02
N GLY A 19 5.31 10.43 -7.48
CA GLY A 19 6.34 9.63 -8.13
C GLY A 19 5.88 9.02 -9.46
N VAL A 20 4.63 8.55 -9.55
CA VAL A 20 4.04 8.06 -10.80
C VAL A 20 3.90 9.18 -11.83
N ILE A 21 3.45 10.37 -11.41
CA ILE A 21 3.36 11.55 -12.27
C ILE A 21 4.77 11.94 -12.77
N LEU A 22 5.76 12.01 -11.88
CA LEU A 22 7.14 12.30 -12.25
C LEU A 22 7.71 11.27 -13.23
N ASN A 23 7.33 9.99 -13.09
CA ASN A 23 7.73 8.95 -14.03
C ASN A 23 7.22 9.22 -15.45
N LEU A 24 5.96 9.66 -15.56
CA LEU A 24 5.32 9.96 -16.84
C LEU A 24 5.97 11.14 -17.56
N PHE A 25 6.49 12.13 -16.84
CA PHE A 25 7.03 13.36 -17.44
C PHE A 25 8.57 13.39 -17.53
N LEU A 26 9.28 12.83 -16.56
CA LEU A 26 10.74 12.98 -16.40
C LEU A 26 11.50 11.65 -16.44
N GLY A 27 10.79 10.52 -16.57
CA GLY A 27 11.37 9.18 -16.61
C GLY A 27 11.68 8.58 -15.24
N THR A 28 12.08 7.31 -15.26
CA THR A 28 12.20 6.45 -14.07
C THR A 28 13.20 6.95 -13.03
N GLY A 29 14.28 7.60 -13.43
CA GLY A 29 15.33 8.07 -12.52
C GLY A 29 14.83 9.02 -11.43
N TYR A 30 13.90 9.92 -11.77
CA TYR A 30 13.35 10.92 -10.83
C TYR A 30 12.12 10.42 -10.07
N ALA A 31 11.43 9.42 -10.62
CA ALA A 31 10.23 8.83 -10.04
C ALA A 31 10.52 7.90 -8.86
N VAL A 32 11.65 7.19 -8.91
CA VAL A 32 11.97 6.12 -7.96
C VAL A 32 12.08 6.65 -6.53
N GLY A 33 12.66 7.83 -6.32
CA GLY A 33 12.79 8.46 -5.00
C GLY A 33 11.44 8.66 -4.29
N PRO A 34 10.55 9.54 -4.80
CA PRO A 34 9.25 9.80 -4.20
C PRO A 34 8.37 8.55 -4.08
N CYS A 35 8.39 7.65 -5.09
CA CYS A 35 7.69 6.36 -5.00
C CYS A 35 8.24 5.48 -3.87
N ALA A 36 9.56 5.32 -3.76
CA ALA A 36 10.17 4.48 -2.73
C ALA A 36 9.86 5.01 -1.33
N ILE A 37 9.93 6.33 -1.12
CA ILE A 37 9.58 6.96 0.16
C ILE A 37 8.09 6.73 0.49
N GLY A 38 7.20 6.92 -0.48
CA GLY A 38 5.77 6.69 -0.29
C GLY A 38 5.44 5.23 0.07
N LEU A 39 6.06 4.27 -0.61
CA LEU A 39 5.93 2.84 -0.32
C LEU A 39 6.49 2.48 1.07
N LEU A 40 7.59 3.11 1.47
CA LEU A 40 8.22 2.86 2.77
C LEU A 40 7.37 3.38 3.93
N LEU A 41 6.71 4.55 3.76
CA LEU A 41 5.73 5.05 4.73
C LEU A 41 4.52 4.13 4.87
N TRP A 42 4.04 3.57 3.75
CA TRP A 42 3.00 2.55 3.75
C TRP A 42 3.42 1.27 4.47
N LEU A 43 4.65 0.80 4.23
CA LEU A 43 5.19 -0.37 4.90
C LEU A 43 5.26 -0.18 6.42
N ILE A 44 5.72 1.00 6.88
CA ILE A 44 5.76 1.34 8.31
C ILE A 44 4.35 1.35 8.91
N CYS A 45 3.37 1.93 8.20
CA CYS A 45 1.97 1.92 8.65
C CYS A 45 1.42 0.50 8.76
N PHE A 46 1.73 -0.35 7.80
CA PHE A 46 1.32 -1.75 7.80
C PHE A 46 1.94 -2.53 8.97
N ILE A 47 3.25 -2.38 9.19
CA ILE A 47 3.95 -3.02 10.31
C ILE A 47 3.38 -2.52 11.64
N TYR A 48 3.15 -1.22 11.79
CA TYR A 48 2.56 -0.67 13.01
C TYR A 48 1.17 -1.24 13.31
N ARG A 49 0.31 -1.35 12.29
CA ARG A 49 -1.01 -2.02 12.42
C ARG A 49 -0.89 -3.50 12.76
N ALA A 50 0.13 -4.18 12.26
CA ALA A 50 0.39 -5.58 12.56
C ALA A 50 0.80 -5.79 14.03
N PHE A 51 1.68 -4.93 14.57
CA PHE A 51 2.10 -5.01 15.98
C PHE A 51 0.98 -4.62 16.96
N HIS A 52 0.14 -3.66 16.62
CA HIS A 52 -1.01 -3.26 17.45
C HIS A 52 -2.30 -4.02 17.11
N TRP A 53 -2.20 -5.33 16.84
CA TRP A 53 -3.30 -6.17 16.35
C TRP A 53 -4.61 -6.04 17.15
N LYS A 54 -4.54 -5.99 18.48
CA LYS A 54 -5.74 -5.86 19.34
C LYS A 54 -6.50 -4.55 19.12
N GLU A 55 -5.82 -3.47 18.75
CA GLU A 55 -6.40 -2.14 18.62
C GLU A 55 -7.00 -1.89 17.22
N TYR A 56 -6.55 -2.70 16.25
CA TYR A 56 -6.91 -2.65 14.83
C TYR A 56 -7.54 -3.96 14.34
N GLU A 57 -8.03 -4.81 15.24
CA GLU A 57 -8.44 -6.19 14.92
C GLU A 57 -9.51 -6.26 13.81
N ARG A 58 -10.48 -5.33 13.81
CA ARG A 58 -11.49 -5.24 12.74
C ARG A 58 -10.88 -4.86 11.39
N GLU A 59 -10.00 -3.86 11.38
CA GLU A 59 -9.35 -3.37 10.16
C GLU A 59 -8.39 -4.42 9.57
N ASN A 60 -7.62 -5.10 10.42
CA ASN A 60 -6.75 -6.19 10.01
C ASN A 60 -7.53 -7.41 9.52
N LYS A 61 -8.66 -7.77 10.17
CA LYS A 61 -9.54 -8.85 9.68
C LYS A 61 -10.09 -8.53 8.29
N GLN A 62 -10.54 -7.30 8.05
CA GLN A 62 -10.97 -6.85 6.73
C GLN A 62 -9.81 -6.86 5.71
N GLY A 63 -8.62 -6.40 6.11
CA GLY A 63 -7.42 -6.43 5.27
C GLY A 63 -7.04 -7.85 4.85
N ILE A 64 -7.06 -8.82 5.78
CA ILE A 64 -6.82 -10.23 5.47
C ILE A 64 -7.84 -10.75 4.46
N VAL A 65 -9.13 -10.45 4.65
CA VAL A 65 -10.19 -10.88 3.73
C VAL A 65 -9.97 -10.33 2.32
N ILE A 66 -9.59 -9.05 2.21
CA ILE A 66 -9.29 -8.41 0.91
C ILE A 66 -8.07 -9.09 0.25
N ILE A 67 -7.02 -9.37 1.01
CA ILE A 67 -5.82 -10.06 0.50
C ILE A 67 -6.18 -11.46 0.01
N ILE A 68 -6.98 -12.22 0.77
CA ILE A 68 -7.43 -13.56 0.37
C ILE A 68 -8.25 -13.51 -0.92
N ILE A 69 -9.17 -12.55 -1.05
CA ILE A 69 -9.96 -12.35 -2.26
C ILE A 69 -9.05 -12.00 -3.45
N ALA A 70 -8.09 -11.10 -3.26
CA ALA A 70 -7.14 -10.71 -4.30
C ALA A 70 -6.27 -11.90 -4.76
N ILE A 71 -5.79 -12.73 -3.84
CA ILE A 71 -5.05 -13.97 -4.16
C ILE A 71 -5.94 -14.92 -4.98
N PHE A 72 -7.20 -15.09 -4.59
CA PHE A 72 -8.13 -15.97 -5.30
C PHE A 72 -8.39 -15.47 -6.74
N ILE A 73 -8.60 -14.16 -6.91
CA ILE A 73 -8.76 -13.52 -8.22
C ILE A 73 -7.50 -13.70 -9.08
N LEU A 74 -6.31 -13.53 -8.49
CA LEU A 74 -5.04 -13.72 -9.21
C LEU A 74 -4.87 -15.17 -9.68
N ILE A 75 -5.18 -16.15 -8.84
CA ILE A 75 -5.16 -17.57 -9.22
C ILE A 75 -6.12 -17.84 -10.39
N LEU A 76 -7.35 -17.32 -10.32
CA LEU A 76 -8.32 -17.44 -11.41
C LEU A 76 -7.81 -16.78 -12.70
N GLN A 77 -7.20 -15.59 -12.61
CA GLN A 77 -6.60 -14.93 -13.78
C GLN A 77 -5.46 -15.73 -14.39
N MET A 78 -4.60 -16.36 -13.57
CA MET A 78 -3.54 -17.23 -14.08
C MET A 78 -4.10 -18.49 -14.73
N MET A 79 -5.20 -19.05 -14.20
CA MET A 79 -5.89 -20.20 -14.81
C MET A 79 -6.60 -19.86 -16.13
N MET A 80 -7.21 -18.68 -16.25
CA MET A 80 -7.88 -18.25 -17.49
C MET A 80 -6.92 -17.73 -18.58
N ARG A 81 -5.65 -17.50 -18.23
CA ARG A 81 -4.61 -17.04 -19.16
C ARG A 81 -3.86 -18.22 -19.81
N GLN A 82 -4.26 -19.45 -19.52
CA GLN A 82 -3.93 -20.65 -20.29
C GLN A 82 -4.95 -20.84 -21.41
#